data_AF-A0A948AUZ1-F1
#
_entry.id   AF-A0A948AUZ1-F1
#
_cell.length_a   1.000
_cell.length_b   1.000
_cell.length_c   1.000
_cell.angle_alpha   90.00
_cell.angle_beta   90.00
_cell.angle_gamma   90.00
#
_symmetry.space_group_name_H-M   'P 1'
#
loop_
_entity.id
_entity.type
_entity.pdbx_description
1 polymer ?
#
loop_
_entity_poly.entity_id
_entity_poly.type
_entity_poly.pdbx_seq_one_letter_code
_entity_poly.pdbx_strand_id
1 'polypeptide(L)'
;MPKDKRDKLWGKLEADIQSRGNKKDKKFTLKGKWKKFVRMQDGFKVFAVDGTWVRNNLSLIFGHGGHGYVHEFIPLDEIWISTHHYDENKWNNCGCDNIKKNQKVSKAYFDSTVIHEITEFKEMEKGKSYWTAHQIALDKEREIRLLPDPHTEVG
;
A
#
# COMPACT_ATOMS: atom_id res chain seq x y z
N MET A 1 -9.00 21.85 10.40
CA MET A 1 -8.02 20.81 10.01
C MET A 1 -6.76 21.01 10.85
N PRO A 2 -6.23 19.98 11.52
CA PRO A 2 -5.01 20.12 12.29
C PRO A 2 -3.85 20.58 11.39
N LYS A 3 -2.98 21.46 11.91
CA LYS A 3 -1.79 21.93 11.19
C LYS A 3 -0.87 20.74 10.93
N ASP A 4 -0.37 20.62 9.70
CA ASP A 4 0.64 19.64 9.34
C ASP A 4 1.94 19.96 10.11
N LYS A 5 2.31 19.08 11.05
CA LYS A 5 3.49 19.21 11.91
C LYS A 5 4.66 18.33 11.43
N ARG A 6 4.55 17.71 10.25
CA ARG A 6 5.56 16.75 9.75
C ARG A 6 6.85 17.47 9.36
N ASP A 7 7.97 16.73 9.45
CA ASP A 7 9.30 17.21 9.06
C ASP A 7 9.30 17.77 7.62
N LYS A 8 10.08 18.83 7.35
CA LYS A 8 10.23 19.42 6.01
C LYS A 8 10.67 18.39 4.96
N LEU A 9 11.38 17.33 5.37
CA LEU A 9 11.77 16.22 4.50
C LEU A 9 10.55 15.47 3.93
N TRP A 10 9.49 15.31 4.73
CA TRP A 10 8.24 14.66 4.30
C TRP A 10 7.53 15.46 3.22
N GLY A 11 7.49 16.80 3.35
CA GLY A 11 6.91 17.66 2.31
C GLY A 11 7.61 17.53 0.95
N LYS A 12 8.95 17.34 0.95
CA LYS A 12 9.71 17.08 -0.30
C LYS A 12 9.40 15.70 -0.88
N LEU A 13 9.34 14.67 -0.04
CA LEU A 13 9.02 13.31 -0.47
C LEU A 13 7.62 13.22 -1.08
N GLU A 14 6.62 13.87 -0.47
CA GLU A 14 5.26 13.91 -1.01
C GLU A 14 5.18 14.65 -2.33
N ALA A 15 5.88 15.78 -2.47
CA ALA A 15 5.94 16.52 -3.72
C ALA A 15 6.57 15.66 -4.84
N ASP A 16 7.59 14.87 -4.50
CA ASP A 16 8.22 13.95 -5.43
C ASP A 16 7.28 12.80 -5.83
N ILE A 17 6.60 12.17 -4.86
CA ILE A 17 5.57 11.14 -5.10
C ILE A 17 4.49 11.69 -6.05
N GLN A 18 3.95 12.87 -5.77
CA GLN A 18 2.92 13.50 -6.60
C GLN A 18 3.46 13.82 -8.01
N SER A 19 4.67 14.37 -8.12
CA SER A 19 5.29 14.67 -9.42
C SER A 19 5.50 13.40 -10.25
N ARG A 20 6.01 12.32 -9.64
CA ARG A 20 6.24 11.05 -10.33
C ARG A 20 4.93 10.39 -10.76
N GLY A 21 3.95 10.37 -9.87
CA GLY A 21 2.62 9.86 -10.17
C GLY A 21 1.94 10.59 -11.34
N ASN A 22 2.02 11.92 -11.37
CA ASN A 22 1.44 12.75 -12.45
C ASN A 22 2.15 12.60 -13.80
N LYS A 23 3.46 12.32 -13.80
CA LYS A 23 4.26 12.15 -15.03
C LYS A 23 4.28 10.71 -15.56
N LYS A 24 3.54 9.82 -14.91
CA LYS A 24 3.61 8.39 -15.19
C LYS A 24 3.03 8.04 -16.55
N ASP A 25 3.74 7.17 -17.28
CA ASP A 25 3.24 6.62 -18.53
C ASP A 25 2.04 5.71 -18.26
N LYS A 26 0.88 6.08 -18.83
CA LYS A 26 -0.37 5.32 -18.74
C LYS A 26 -0.30 3.96 -19.45
N LYS A 27 0.70 3.75 -20.33
CA LYS A 27 0.94 2.49 -21.04
C LYS A 27 2.00 1.62 -20.36
N PHE A 28 2.59 2.08 -19.27
CA PHE A 28 3.59 1.30 -18.55
C PHE A 28 3.01 -0.03 -18.06
N THR A 29 3.73 -1.11 -18.31
CA THR A 29 3.39 -2.44 -17.80
C THR A 29 4.63 -3.11 -17.24
N LEU A 30 4.46 -3.86 -16.14
CA LEU A 30 5.54 -4.66 -15.55
C LEU A 30 5.03 -6.08 -15.30
N LYS A 31 5.68 -7.07 -15.90
CA LYS A 31 5.30 -8.50 -15.80
C LYS A 31 6.40 -9.29 -15.10
N GLY A 32 6.00 -10.27 -14.30
CA GLY A 32 6.95 -11.15 -13.61
C GLY A 32 6.25 -12.32 -12.91
N LYS A 33 6.98 -13.42 -12.68
CA LYS A 33 6.46 -14.63 -12.01
C LYS A 33 6.10 -14.39 -10.53
N TRP A 34 6.68 -13.37 -9.92
CA TRP A 34 6.44 -12.91 -8.54
C TRP A 34 5.11 -12.16 -8.37
N LYS A 35 4.34 -11.97 -9.45
CA LYS A 35 3.05 -11.27 -9.48
C LYS A 35 1.95 -12.16 -10.01
N LYS A 36 0.86 -12.32 -9.25
CA LYS A 36 -0.31 -13.14 -9.63
C LYS A 36 -1.59 -12.31 -9.60
N PHE A 37 -2.34 -12.32 -10.70
CA PHE A 37 -3.66 -11.67 -10.77
C PHE A 37 -4.63 -12.34 -9.80
N VAL A 38 -5.39 -11.54 -9.07
CA VAL A 38 -6.40 -12.00 -8.11
C VAL A 38 -7.79 -11.71 -8.63
N ARG A 39 -8.10 -10.43 -8.90
CA ARG A 39 -9.44 -9.98 -9.31
C ARG A 39 -9.41 -8.57 -9.90
N MET A 40 -10.51 -8.18 -10.54
CA MET A 40 -10.84 -6.78 -10.77
C MET A 40 -11.58 -6.21 -9.55
N GLN A 41 -11.27 -4.98 -9.15
CA GLN A 41 -11.99 -4.26 -8.10
C GLN A 41 -11.94 -2.76 -8.38
N ASP A 42 -13.11 -2.10 -8.43
CA ASP A 42 -13.23 -0.66 -8.65
C ASP A 42 -12.49 -0.10 -9.88
N GLY A 43 -12.38 -0.90 -10.94
CA GLY A 43 -11.65 -0.53 -12.16
C GLY A 43 -10.16 -0.87 -12.14
N PHE A 44 -9.63 -1.40 -11.03
CA PHE A 44 -8.23 -1.80 -10.90
C PHE A 44 -8.03 -3.32 -11.00
N LYS A 45 -6.89 -3.73 -11.56
CA LYS A 45 -6.40 -5.11 -11.46
C LYS A 45 -5.68 -5.29 -10.12
N VAL A 46 -6.21 -6.14 -9.26
CA VAL A 46 -5.59 -6.48 -7.98
C VAL A 46 -4.65 -7.66 -8.16
N PHE A 47 -3.41 -7.49 -7.71
CA PHE A 47 -2.35 -8.48 -7.77
C PHE A 47 -1.85 -8.86 -6.38
N ALA A 48 -1.68 -10.16 -6.17
CA ALA A 48 -0.91 -10.71 -5.06
C ALA A 48 0.56 -10.80 -5.50
N VAL A 49 1.47 -10.20 -4.73
CA VAL A 49 2.91 -10.17 -5.03
C VAL A 49 3.76 -10.84 -3.95
N ASP A 50 4.94 -11.30 -4.35
CA ASP A 50 6.04 -11.60 -3.43
C ASP A 50 6.67 -10.28 -2.98
N GLY A 51 6.25 -9.78 -1.82
CA GLY A 51 6.74 -8.51 -1.27
C GLY A 51 8.25 -8.53 -0.99
N THR A 52 8.83 -9.69 -0.66
CA THR A 52 10.28 -9.83 -0.45
C THR A 52 11.02 -9.65 -1.76
N TRP A 53 10.53 -10.27 -2.84
CA TRP A 53 11.10 -10.04 -4.17
C TRP A 53 11.00 -8.57 -4.57
N VAL A 54 9.85 -7.93 -4.38
CA VAL A 54 9.65 -6.51 -4.73
C VAL A 54 10.64 -5.62 -3.95
N ARG A 55 10.82 -5.86 -2.65
CA ARG A 55 11.78 -5.08 -1.84
C ARG A 55 13.21 -5.24 -2.30
N ASN A 56 13.63 -6.47 -2.60
CA ASN A 56 15.00 -6.77 -2.98
C ASN A 56 15.36 -6.34 -4.40
N ASN A 57 14.37 -6.11 -5.28
CA ASN A 57 14.62 -5.87 -6.70
C ASN A 57 14.08 -4.54 -7.23
N LEU A 58 13.01 -3.99 -6.63
CA LEU A 58 12.33 -2.79 -7.14
C LEU A 58 12.36 -1.64 -6.15
N SER A 59 12.03 -1.87 -4.87
CA SER A 59 11.92 -0.79 -3.90
C SER A 59 11.99 -1.29 -2.46
N LEU A 60 13.08 -0.96 -1.77
CA LEU A 60 13.30 -1.29 -0.36
C LEU A 60 12.17 -0.84 0.56
N ILE A 61 11.47 0.24 0.23
CA ILE A 61 10.38 0.81 1.01
C ILE A 61 8.99 0.23 0.68
N PHE A 62 8.89 -0.83 -0.12
CA PHE A 62 7.62 -1.49 -0.41
C PHE A 62 7.13 -2.28 0.81
N GLY A 63 6.12 -1.75 1.50
CA GLY A 63 5.56 -2.34 2.72
C GLY A 63 4.55 -3.46 2.44
N HIS A 64 3.29 -3.18 2.76
CA HIS A 64 2.17 -4.14 2.69
C HIS A 64 1.42 -4.11 1.36
N GLY A 65 1.32 -2.94 0.75
CA GLY A 65 0.65 -2.69 -0.50
C GLY A 65 1.27 -1.51 -1.25
N GLY A 66 0.80 -1.28 -2.46
CA GLY A 66 1.18 -0.11 -3.22
C GLY A 66 0.39 0.05 -4.51
N HIS A 67 0.33 1.29 -4.98
CA HIS A 67 -0.29 1.68 -6.24
C HIS A 67 0.57 2.65 -7.06
N GLY A 68 0.12 2.94 -8.29
CA GLY A 68 0.95 3.61 -9.29
C GLY A 68 1.30 5.09 -9.05
N TYR A 69 0.59 5.80 -8.16
CA TYR A 69 0.98 7.17 -7.78
C TYR A 69 2.13 7.18 -6.76
N VAL A 70 2.23 6.17 -5.92
CA VAL A 70 3.26 6.08 -4.85
C VAL A 70 4.51 5.39 -5.37
N HIS A 71 4.33 4.32 -6.15
CA HIS A 71 5.44 3.53 -6.69
C HIS A 71 5.50 3.62 -8.20
N GLU A 72 6.59 4.19 -8.73
CA GLU A 72 6.77 4.39 -10.17
C GLU A 72 6.74 3.08 -10.98
N PHE A 73 7.12 1.95 -10.37
CA PHE A 73 7.14 0.63 -11.00
C PHE A 73 5.77 -0.11 -10.98
N ILE A 74 4.72 0.44 -10.35
CA ILE A 74 3.38 -0.19 -10.32
C ILE A 74 2.48 0.47 -11.36
N PRO A 75 1.95 -0.19 -12.40
CA PRO A 75 1.07 0.45 -13.38
C PRO A 75 -0.13 1.19 -12.75
N LEU A 76 -0.61 2.27 -13.38
CA LEU A 76 -1.71 3.10 -12.84
C LEU A 76 -3.05 2.35 -12.70
N ASP A 77 -3.23 1.27 -13.46
CA ASP A 77 -4.43 0.43 -13.41
C ASP A 77 -4.25 -0.83 -12.54
N GLU A 78 -3.20 -0.86 -11.69
CA GLU A 78 -2.86 -1.99 -10.84
C GLU A 78 -2.72 -1.60 -9.35
N ILE A 79 -3.16 -2.52 -8.50
CA ILE A 79 -2.97 -2.50 -7.05
C ILE A 79 -2.20 -3.76 -6.66
N TRP A 80 -1.07 -3.60 -5.98
CA TRP A 80 -0.23 -4.72 -5.58
C TRP A 80 -0.25 -4.89 -4.08
N ILE A 81 -0.47 -6.12 -3.63
CA ILE A 81 -0.57 -6.47 -2.22
C ILE A 81 0.44 -7.56 -1.89
N SER A 82 1.28 -7.33 -0.89
CA SER A 82 2.20 -8.33 -0.37
C SER A 82 1.41 -9.51 0.18
N THR A 83 1.80 -10.71 -0.21
CA THR A 83 1.15 -11.94 0.28
C THR A 83 1.59 -12.34 1.69
N HIS A 84 2.64 -11.73 2.22
CA HIS A 84 3.21 -12.05 3.54
C HIS A 84 3.37 -10.76 4.36
N HIS A 85 3.32 -10.90 5.68
CA HIS A 85 3.50 -9.80 6.63
C HIS A 85 4.85 -9.10 6.37
N TYR A 86 4.82 -7.76 6.30
CA TYR A 86 6.02 -6.94 6.34
C TYR A 86 6.30 -6.60 7.79
N ASP A 87 7.56 -6.61 8.14
CA ASP A 87 7.96 -6.83 9.49
C ASP A 87 9.08 -5.70 9.61
N GLU A 88 8.94 -4.71 10.53
CA GLU A 88 9.80 -3.49 10.62
C GLU A 88 10.78 -3.34 11.81
N ASN A 89 10.69 -4.15 12.89
CA ASN A 89 11.57 -4.05 14.08
C ASN A 89 12.70 -5.11 14.18
N LYS A 90 12.72 -6.08 13.29
CA LYS A 90 13.94 -6.54 12.59
C LYS A 90 13.82 -5.90 11.19
N TRP A 91 14.46 -6.31 10.09
CA TRP A 91 13.78 -6.09 8.77
C TRP A 91 12.50 -6.96 8.67
N ASN A 92 11.91 -7.25 9.85
CA ASN A 92 10.93 -8.21 10.25
C ASN A 92 10.29 -7.97 11.73
N ASN A 93 9.29 -7.06 12.03
CA ASN A 93 7.97 -7.25 12.77
C ASN A 93 6.71 -6.44 12.35
N CYS A 94 5.63 -7.11 11.85
CA CYS A 94 4.28 -6.54 11.64
C CYS A 94 3.56 -6.28 12.98
N GLY A 95 4.24 -6.58 14.08
CA GLY A 95 3.67 -6.67 15.41
C GLY A 95 2.95 -8.00 15.66
N CYS A 96 2.95 -8.92 14.69
CA CYS A 96 2.21 -10.17 14.83
C CYS A 96 3.12 -11.26 15.41
N ASP A 97 2.74 -11.77 16.57
CA ASP A 97 3.42 -12.89 17.20
C ASP A 97 2.97 -14.23 16.60
N ASN A 98 3.80 -15.27 16.79
CA ASN A 98 3.47 -16.65 16.42
C ASN A 98 3.19 -16.90 14.92
N ILE A 99 3.74 -16.08 14.03
CA ILE A 99 3.64 -16.30 12.57
C ILE A 99 4.47 -17.52 12.16
N LYS A 100 3.86 -18.44 11.41
CA LYS A 100 4.58 -19.57 10.81
C LYS A 100 5.43 -19.10 9.62
N LYS A 101 6.57 -19.75 9.38
CA LYS A 101 7.39 -19.50 8.17
C LYS A 101 6.52 -19.64 6.91
N ASN A 102 6.59 -18.65 6.02
CA ASN A 102 5.79 -18.56 4.78
C ASN A 102 4.27 -18.49 5.00
N GLN A 103 3.82 -18.10 6.19
CA GLN A 103 2.42 -17.83 6.43
C GLN A 103 1.99 -16.62 5.60
N LYS A 104 0.98 -16.82 4.76
CA LYS A 104 0.34 -15.74 4.03
C LYS A 104 -0.52 -14.92 4.98
N VAL A 105 -0.69 -13.64 4.66
CA VAL A 105 -1.66 -12.77 5.32
C VAL A 105 -3.07 -13.35 5.20
N SER A 106 -3.93 -13.04 6.18
CA SER A 106 -5.33 -13.46 6.13
C SER A 106 -6.05 -12.79 4.95
N LYS A 107 -7.18 -13.39 4.52
CA LYS A 107 -8.03 -12.76 3.49
C LYS A 107 -8.53 -11.39 3.93
N ALA A 108 -8.87 -11.24 5.21
CA ALA A 108 -9.33 -9.97 5.77
C ALA A 108 -8.25 -8.89 5.70
N TYR A 109 -7.02 -9.24 6.06
CA TYR A 109 -5.87 -8.34 5.93
C TYR A 109 -5.65 -7.92 4.48
N PHE A 110 -5.59 -8.91 3.58
CA PHE A 110 -5.44 -8.66 2.15
C PHE A 110 -6.51 -7.72 1.61
N ASP A 111 -7.79 -7.98 1.94
CA ASP A 111 -8.90 -7.17 1.44
C ASP A 111 -8.93 -5.77 2.07
N SER A 112 -8.53 -5.62 3.34
CA SER A 112 -8.34 -4.31 3.97
C SER A 112 -7.30 -3.49 3.22
N THR A 113 -6.11 -4.06 2.98
CA THR A 113 -5.04 -3.37 2.24
C THR A 113 -5.49 -3.02 0.82
N VAL A 114 -6.24 -3.88 0.12
CA VAL A 114 -6.81 -3.52 -1.20
C VAL A 114 -7.69 -2.27 -1.11
N ILE A 115 -8.55 -2.19 -0.10
CA ILE A 115 -9.46 -1.05 0.08
C ILE A 115 -8.65 0.21 0.43
N HIS A 116 -7.63 0.08 1.26
CA HIS A 116 -6.71 1.18 1.58
C HIS A 116 -6.08 1.74 0.31
N GLU A 117 -5.39 0.91 -0.47
CA GLU A 117 -4.66 1.34 -1.66
C GLU A 117 -5.57 1.92 -2.76
N ILE A 118 -6.77 1.37 -2.95
CA ILE A 118 -7.76 1.92 -3.90
C ILE A 118 -8.28 3.29 -3.42
N THR A 119 -8.54 3.41 -2.12
CA THR A 119 -9.03 4.67 -1.54
C THR A 119 -7.96 5.75 -1.65
N GLU A 120 -6.72 5.43 -1.27
CA GLU A 120 -5.57 6.32 -1.39
C GLU A 120 -5.37 6.78 -2.84
N PHE A 121 -5.38 5.85 -3.80
CA PHE A 121 -5.29 6.17 -5.22
C PHE A 121 -6.37 7.16 -5.66
N LYS A 122 -7.65 6.86 -5.38
CA LYS A 122 -8.78 7.68 -5.82
C LYS A 122 -8.75 9.09 -5.22
N GLU A 123 -8.28 9.22 -3.98
CA GLU A 123 -8.14 10.52 -3.34
C GLU A 123 -6.95 11.31 -3.89
N MET A 124 -5.82 10.66 -4.18
CA MET A 124 -4.69 11.29 -4.87
C MET A 124 -5.04 11.74 -6.29
N GLU A 125 -5.81 10.93 -7.02
CA GLU A 125 -6.31 11.29 -8.36
C GLU A 125 -7.17 12.57 -8.35
N LYS A 126 -7.90 12.81 -7.25
CA LYS A 126 -8.65 14.06 -7.01
C LYS A 126 -7.75 15.24 -6.63
N GLY A 127 -6.43 15.07 -6.62
CA GLY A 127 -5.46 16.11 -6.29
C GLY A 127 -5.13 16.25 -4.80
N LYS A 128 -5.52 15.28 -3.96
CA LYS A 128 -5.12 15.30 -2.54
C LYS A 128 -3.67 14.87 -2.38
N SER A 129 -3.04 15.39 -1.33
CA SER A 129 -1.71 14.93 -0.94
C SER A 129 -1.73 13.44 -0.55
N TYR A 130 -0.59 12.76 -0.72
CA TYR A 130 -0.42 11.38 -0.30
C TYR A 130 -0.89 11.16 1.14
N TRP A 131 -0.44 11.99 2.09
CA TRP A 131 -0.85 11.86 3.48
C TRP A 131 -2.34 12.09 3.71
N THR A 132 -2.94 13.08 3.06
CA THR A 132 -4.39 13.27 3.17
C THR A 132 -5.15 12.06 2.65
N ALA A 133 -4.73 11.51 1.51
CA ALA A 133 -5.30 10.31 0.93
C ALA A 133 -5.11 9.09 1.85
N HIS A 134 -3.93 8.95 2.44
CA HIS A 134 -3.57 7.88 3.37
C HIS A 134 -4.44 7.92 4.64
N GLN A 135 -4.66 9.09 5.23
CA GLN A 135 -5.53 9.23 6.40
C GLN A 135 -6.98 8.85 6.08
N ILE A 136 -7.49 9.25 4.91
CA ILE A 136 -8.83 8.87 4.46
C ILE A 136 -8.93 7.35 4.25
N ALA A 137 -7.88 6.72 3.73
CA ALA A 137 -7.82 5.29 3.56
C ALA A 137 -7.82 4.54 4.91
N LEU A 138 -7.07 5.02 5.91
CA LEU A 138 -7.11 4.48 7.28
C LEU A 138 -8.49 4.60 7.93
N ASP A 139 -9.15 5.75 7.78
CA ASP A 139 -10.52 5.94 8.26
C ASP A 139 -11.46 4.95 7.57
N LYS A 140 -11.25 4.69 6.28
CA LYS A 140 -12.06 3.73 5.52
C LYS A 140 -11.88 2.30 6.03
N GLU A 141 -10.66 1.88 6.35
CA GLU A 141 -10.39 0.57 6.96
C GLU A 141 -11.13 0.40 8.31
N ARG A 142 -11.16 1.47 9.13
CA ARG A 142 -11.88 1.47 10.41
C ARG A 142 -13.40 1.37 10.24
N GLU A 143 -13.96 2.03 9.24
CA GLU A 143 -15.40 1.96 8.94
C GLU A 143 -15.85 0.55 8.54
N ILE A 144 -15.07 -0.12 7.70
CA ILE A 144 -15.42 -1.45 7.16
C ILE A 144 -15.17 -2.58 8.16
N ARG A 145 -14.38 -2.33 9.22
CA ARG A 145 -14.08 -3.28 10.31
C ARG A 145 -13.59 -4.65 9.82
N LEU A 146 -12.86 -4.67 8.71
CA LEU A 146 -12.23 -5.90 8.20
C LEU A 146 -11.05 -6.33 9.07
N LEU A 147 -10.35 -5.37 9.65
CA LEU A 147 -9.37 -5.57 10.69
C LEU A 147 -9.81 -4.81 11.95
N PRO A 148 -9.71 -5.41 13.14
CA PRO A 148 -9.78 -4.65 14.39
C PRO A 148 -8.62 -3.65 14.43
N ASP A 149 -8.84 -2.47 15.02
CA ASP A 149 -7.78 -1.47 15.14
C ASP A 149 -6.63 -2.05 15.98
N PRO A 150 -5.41 -2.19 15.43
CA PRO A 150 -4.28 -2.81 16.13
C PRO A 150 -3.86 -2.03 17.38
N HIS A 151 -4.30 -0.79 17.55
CA HIS A 151 -4.09 0.02 18.76
C HIS A 151 -5.23 -0.13 19.79
N THR A 152 -6.33 -0.81 19.46
CA THR A 152 -7.43 -1.11 20.40
C THR A 152 -7.37 -2.52 20.98
N GLU A 153 -6.46 -3.38 20.50
CA GLU A 153 -6.24 -4.74 21.06
C GLU A 153 -5.20 -4.79 22.20
N VAL A 154 -4.56 -3.66 22.53
CA VAL A 154 -3.85 -3.51 23.82
C VAL A 154 -4.83 -2.99 24.87
N GLY A 155 -5.69 -3.89 25.33
CA GLY A 155 -6.66 -3.67 26.42
C GLY A 155 -7.22 -4.98 26.92
#